data_AF-A0A8F1MB54-F1
#
_entry.id   AF-A0A8F1MB54-F1
#
_cell.length_a   1.000
_cell.length_b   1.000
_cell.length_c   1.000
_cell.angle_alpha   90.00
_cell.angle_beta   90.00
_cell.angle_gamma   90.00
#
_symmetry.space_group_name_H-M   'P 1'
#
loop_
_entity.id
_entity.type
_entity.pdbx_description
1 polymer ?
#
loop_
_entity_poly.entity_id
_entity_poly.type
_entity_poly.pdbx_seq_one_letter_code
_entity_poly.pdbx_strand_id
1 'polypeptide(L)'
;MLNEIFERLQSSPDKTSPASYLISCENSDVPLTVGDIAKNCKNINRASIYRTLLMFDNLNIINTITIGWKNYYELAEPFIPHHHHLYCINCQNAEPIQSPRTRKTHRSHR
;
A
#
# COMPACT_ATOMS: atom_id res chain seq x y z
N MET A 1 10.46 16.44 4.37
CA MET A 1 11.30 15.38 4.97
C MET A 1 10.81 13.95 4.68
N LEU A 2 9.66 13.46 5.20
CA LEU A 2 9.20 12.09 4.91
C LEU A 2 8.93 11.84 3.42
N ASN A 3 8.25 12.77 2.74
CA ASN A 3 8.02 12.67 1.30
C ASN A 3 9.34 12.70 0.51
N GLU A 4 10.34 13.49 0.91
CA GLU A 4 11.64 13.51 0.21
C GLU A 4 12.40 12.17 0.32
N ILE A 5 12.30 11.49 1.47
CA ILE A 5 12.88 10.15 1.64
C ILE A 5 12.12 9.15 0.77
N PHE A 6 10.80 9.25 0.73
CA PHE A 6 9.94 8.42 -0.11
C PHE A 6 10.27 8.58 -1.61
N GLU A 7 10.35 9.81 -2.10
CA GLU A 7 10.74 10.13 -3.48
C GLU A 7 12.14 9.59 -3.82
N ARG A 8 13.08 9.71 -2.88
CA ARG A 8 14.43 9.14 -3.04
C ARG A 8 14.39 7.61 -3.15
N LEU A 9 13.56 6.96 -2.35
CA LEU A 9 13.37 5.50 -2.39
C LEU A 9 12.76 5.06 -3.72
N GLN A 10 11.80 5.81 -4.29
CA GLN A 10 11.25 5.54 -5.63
C GLN A 10 12.28 5.76 -6.75
N SER A 11 13.08 6.82 -6.67
CA SER A 11 14.07 7.19 -7.70
C SER A 11 15.33 6.30 -7.74
N SER A 12 15.50 5.41 -6.75
CA SER A 12 16.68 4.57 -6.65
C SER A 12 16.78 3.63 -7.88
N PRO A 13 17.86 3.73 -8.69
CA PRO A 13 18.03 2.91 -9.88
C PRO A 13 18.31 1.44 -9.55
N ASP A 14 18.67 1.17 -8.30
CA ASP A 14 18.95 -0.17 -7.82
C ASP A 14 17.61 -0.90 -7.61
N LYS A 15 17.38 -1.98 -8.38
CA LYS A 15 16.18 -2.84 -8.30
C LYS A 15 16.18 -3.72 -7.04
N THR A 16 16.90 -3.29 -6.02
CA THR A 16 16.90 -3.90 -4.70
C THR A 16 15.60 -3.48 -4.00
N SER A 17 14.90 -4.49 -3.51
CA SER A 17 13.62 -4.55 -2.78
C SER A 17 12.74 -3.29 -2.56
N PRO A 18 13.20 -2.19 -1.92
CA PRO A 18 12.29 -1.13 -1.47
C PRO A 18 11.61 -0.33 -2.59
N ALA A 19 12.35 0.07 -3.63
CA ALA A 19 11.83 0.93 -4.70
C ALA A 19 10.74 0.22 -5.52
N SER A 20 11.00 -1.03 -5.93
CA SER A 20 10.06 -1.82 -6.72
C SER A 20 8.77 -2.12 -5.97
N TYR A 21 8.83 -2.27 -4.65
CA TYR A 21 7.65 -2.42 -3.81
C TYR A 21 6.77 -1.15 -3.87
N LEU A 22 7.37 0.03 -3.65
CA LEU A 22 6.64 1.30 -3.61
C LEU A 22 5.92 1.54 -4.95
N ILE A 23 6.63 1.33 -6.06
CA ILE A 23 6.09 1.43 -7.42
C ILE A 23 4.93 0.43 -7.60
N SER A 24 5.05 -0.79 -7.09
CA SER A 24 3.96 -1.78 -7.18
C SER A 24 2.71 -1.30 -6.45
N CYS A 25 2.84 -0.76 -5.24
CA CYS A 25 1.70 -0.28 -4.46
C CYS A 25 1.10 1.01 -5.02
N GLU A 26 1.91 1.95 -5.49
CA GLU A 26 1.46 3.21 -6.08
C GLU A 26 0.63 3.00 -7.36
N ASN A 27 0.98 2.00 -8.17
CA ASN A 27 0.26 1.68 -9.40
C ASN A 27 -1.00 0.82 -9.18
N SER A 28 -1.41 0.59 -7.93
CA SER A 28 -2.56 -0.24 -7.62
C SER A 28 -3.67 0.56 -6.94
N ASP A 29 -4.87 0.48 -7.50
CA ASP A 29 -6.09 1.02 -6.89
C ASP A 29 -6.65 0.12 -5.77
N VAL A 30 -6.02 -1.03 -5.53
CA VAL A 30 -6.39 -1.97 -4.46
C VAL A 30 -5.16 -2.39 -3.67
N PRO A 31 -5.32 -2.75 -2.39
CA PRO A 31 -4.21 -3.24 -1.58
C PRO A 31 -3.68 -4.56 -2.14
N LEU A 32 -2.37 -4.76 -2.06
CA LEU A 32 -1.70 -5.91 -2.66
C LEU A 32 -1.39 -6.99 -1.63
N THR A 33 -1.51 -8.25 -2.00
CA THR A 33 -0.94 -9.34 -1.19
C THR A 33 0.56 -9.49 -1.49
N VAL A 34 1.31 -10.18 -0.61
CA VAL A 34 2.70 -10.60 -0.91
C VAL A 34 2.80 -11.37 -2.22
N GLY A 35 1.76 -12.14 -2.56
CA GLY A 35 1.69 -12.87 -3.83
C GLY A 35 1.62 -11.93 -5.04
N ASP A 36 0.87 -10.84 -4.93
CA ASP A 36 0.74 -9.84 -6.00
C ASP A 36 2.02 -9.02 -6.13
N ILE A 37 2.60 -8.60 -5.00
CA ILE A 37 3.91 -7.92 -4.96
C ILE A 37 4.98 -8.81 -5.62
N ALA A 38 5.03 -10.11 -5.29
CA ALA A 38 5.99 -11.04 -5.87
C ALA A 38 5.82 -11.25 -7.38
N LYS A 39 4.58 -11.17 -7.89
CA LYS A 39 4.30 -11.23 -9.33
C LYS A 39 4.79 -9.97 -10.05
N ASN A 40 4.60 -8.80 -9.43
CA ASN A 40 4.97 -7.50 -9.98
C ASN A 40 6.49 -7.26 -9.91
N CYS A 41 7.14 -7.77 -8.86
CA CYS A 41 8.57 -7.60 -8.59
C CYS A 41 9.39 -8.81 -9.08
N LYS A 42 9.61 -8.90 -10.41
CA LYS A 42 10.46 -9.96 -10.98
C LYS A 42 11.88 -9.89 -10.41
N ASN A 43 12.41 -11.03 -9.96
CA ASN A 43 13.75 -11.21 -9.38
C ASN A 43 13.94 -10.78 -7.92
N ILE A 44 12.88 -10.46 -7.18
CA ILE A 44 12.96 -10.23 -5.73
C ILE A 44 12.47 -11.49 -5.01
N ASN A 45 13.30 -12.03 -4.12
CA ASN A 45 12.89 -13.19 -3.31
C ASN A 45 11.89 -12.78 -2.21
N ARG A 46 11.04 -13.72 -1.78
CA ARG A 46 9.99 -13.45 -0.78
C ARG A 46 10.54 -12.98 0.57
N ALA A 47 11.71 -13.47 1.00
CA ALA A 47 12.32 -13.02 2.25
C ALA A 47 12.69 -11.52 2.20
N SER A 48 13.14 -11.05 1.04
CA SER A 48 13.40 -9.63 0.80
C SER A 48 12.11 -8.80 0.84
N ILE A 49 11.03 -9.29 0.24
CA ILE A 49 9.70 -8.64 0.30
C ILE A 49 9.27 -8.47 1.76
N TYR A 50 9.32 -9.53 2.56
CA TYR A 50 8.94 -9.44 3.97
C TYR A 50 9.83 -8.50 4.79
N ARG A 51 11.15 -8.46 4.53
CA ARG A 51 12.05 -7.51 5.19
C ARG A 51 11.72 -6.06 4.83
N THR A 52 11.40 -5.80 3.56
CA THR A 52 10.95 -4.48 3.11
C THR A 52 9.63 -4.08 3.73
N LEU A 53 8.64 -4.98 3.74
CA LEU A 53 7.35 -4.76 4.39
C LEU A 53 7.52 -4.39 5.86
N LEU A 54 8.31 -5.19 6.59
CA LEU A 54 8.60 -4.92 8.00
C LEU A 54 9.29 -3.56 8.21
N MET A 55 10.26 -3.22 7.35
CA MET A 55 10.93 -1.93 7.40
C MET A 55 9.95 -0.77 7.15
N PHE A 56 9.09 -0.89 6.15
CA PHE A 56 8.12 0.16 5.80
C PHE A 56 7.01 0.31 6.83
N ASP A 57 6.56 -0.79 7.42
CA ASP A 57 5.58 -0.79 8.51
C ASP A 57 6.16 -0.06 9.74
N ASN A 58 7.41 -0.37 10.12
CA ASN A 58 8.12 0.34 11.20
C ASN A 58 8.31 1.84 10.93
N LEU A 59 8.34 2.25 9.66
CA LEU A 59 8.46 3.65 9.24
C LEU A 59 7.11 4.33 8.99
N ASN A 60 5.99 3.61 9.19
CA ASN A 60 4.63 4.06 8.84
C ASN A 60 4.48 4.51 7.39
N ILE A 61 5.20 3.86 6.46
CA ILE A 61 5.11 4.12 5.01
C ILE A 61 3.96 3.32 4.39
N ILE A 62 3.59 2.19 4.99
CA ILE A 62 2.54 1.31 4.51
C ILE A 62 1.51 1.07 5.60
N ASN A 63 0.31 0.67 5.18
CA ASN A 63 -0.69 0.05 6.05
C ASN A 63 -0.78 -1.45 5.75
N THR A 64 -1.00 -2.23 6.80
CA THR A 64 -1.32 -3.66 6.70
C THR A 64 -2.80 -3.88 7.05
N ILE A 65 -3.55 -4.50 6.14
CA ILE A 65 -4.96 -4.85 6.33
C ILE A 65 -5.09 -6.37 6.34
N THR A 66 -5.60 -6.92 7.45
CA THR A 66 -5.81 -8.36 7.60
C THR A 66 -7.29 -8.69 7.42
N ILE A 67 -7.60 -9.53 6.42
CA ILE A 67 -8.95 -10.01 6.13
C ILE A 67 -8.94 -11.55 6.14
N GLY A 68 -9.52 -12.14 7.18
CA GLY A 68 -9.44 -13.58 7.41
C GLY A 68 -7.99 -14.03 7.56
N TRP A 69 -7.49 -14.80 6.60
CA TRP A 69 -6.12 -15.32 6.57
C TRP A 69 -5.21 -14.57 5.58
N LYS A 70 -5.74 -13.59 4.83
CA LYS A 70 -4.97 -12.80 3.87
C LYS A 70 -4.51 -11.49 4.50
N ASN A 71 -3.26 -11.14 4.25
CA ASN A 71 -2.72 -9.82 4.52
C ASN A 71 -2.57 -9.05 3.21
N TYR A 72 -3.05 -7.82 3.26
CA TYR A 72 -3.01 -6.83 2.21
C TYR A 72 -2.14 -5.67 2.65
N TYR A 73 -1.42 -5.09 1.70
CA TYR A 73 -0.49 -4.00 1.94
C TYR A 73 -0.72 -2.88 0.94
N GLU A 74 -0.75 -1.66 1.44
CA GLU A 74 -0.93 -0.43 0.66
C GLU A 74 -0.01 0.66 1.22
N LEU A 75 0.16 1.74 0.48
CA LEU A 75 0.84 2.92 1.01
C LEU A 75 -0.05 3.61 2.04
N ALA A 76 0.54 4.07 3.14
CA ALA A 76 -0.17 4.85 4.15
C ALA A 76 -0.42 6.29 3.64
N GLU A 77 -1.40 6.98 4.22
CA GLU A 77 -1.48 8.44 4.06
C GLU A 77 -0.28 9.10 4.75
N PRO A 78 0.36 10.12 4.13
CA PRO A 78 -0.09 10.89 2.96
C PRO A 78 0.52 10.44 1.62
N PHE A 79 1.14 9.26 1.54
CA PHE A 79 1.87 8.81 0.35
C PHE A 79 0.94 8.45 -0.82
N ILE A 80 -0.33 8.17 -0.53
CA ILE A 80 -1.40 8.06 -1.54
C ILE A 80 -2.64 8.86 -1.14
N PRO A 81 -3.45 9.29 -2.12
CA PRO A 81 -4.75 9.91 -1.82
C PRO A 81 -5.64 9.00 -0.98
N HIS A 82 -6.42 9.60 -0.08
CA HIS A 82 -7.44 8.86 0.67
C HIS A 82 -8.45 8.20 -0.29
N HIS A 83 -8.62 6.89 -0.16
CA HIS A 83 -9.48 6.06 -0.98
C HIS A 83 -10.09 4.96 -0.11
N HIS A 84 -11.18 4.34 -0.56
CA HIS A 84 -11.91 3.33 0.20
C HIS A 84 -11.94 2.00 -0.54
N HIS A 85 -11.92 0.91 0.21
CA HIS A 85 -12.00 -0.45 -0.29
C HIS A 85 -13.20 -1.20 0.30
N LEU A 86 -13.84 -2.04 -0.51
CA LEU A 86 -14.71 -3.11 -0.03
C LEU A 86 -13.92 -4.41 0.04
N TYR A 87 -14.10 -5.14 1.13
CA TYR A 87 -13.57 -6.49 1.26
C TYR A 87 -14.72 -7.49 1.32
N CYS A 88 -14.68 -8.49 0.45
CA CYS A 88 -15.64 -9.57 0.49
C CYS A 88 -15.33 -10.51 1.67
N ILE A 89 -16.24 -10.64 2.63
CA ILE A 89 -16.04 -11.56 3.77
C ILE A 89 -15.99 -13.04 3.37
N ASN A 90 -16.52 -13.39 2.18
CA ASN A 90 -16.58 -14.78 1.71
C ASN A 90 -15.34 -15.22 0.91
N CYS A 91 -14.83 -14.39 -0.02
CA CYS A 91 -13.64 -14.70 -0.83
C CYS A 91 -12.38 -13.90 -0.45
N GLN A 92 -12.53 -12.94 0.46
CA GLN A 92 -11.49 -12.04 0.97
C GLN A 92 -10.86 -11.12 -0.08
N ASN A 93 -11.44 -11.00 -1.28
CA ASN A 93 -10.95 -10.06 -2.30
C ASN A 93 -11.29 -8.60 -1.95
N ALA A 94 -10.42 -7.70 -2.39
CA ALA A 94 -10.58 -6.25 -2.28
C ALA A 94 -11.08 -5.67 -3.61
N GLU A 95 -12.04 -4.75 -3.54
CA GLU A 95 -12.54 -3.99 -4.69
C GLU A 95 -12.49 -2.49 -4.35
N PRO A 96 -12.07 -1.63 -5.29
CA PRO A 96 -11.99 -0.20 -5.07
C PRO A 96 -13.39 0.42 -5.06
N ILE A 97 -13.62 1.38 -4.15
CA ILE A 97 -14.81 2.22 -4.19
C ILE A 97 -14.43 3.60 -4.71
N GLN A 98 -15.03 3.99 -5.83
CA GLN A 98 -15.03 5.38 -6.23
C GLN A 98 -15.96 6.15 -5.29
N SER A 99 -15.40 6.80 -4.27
CA SER A 99 -16.18 7.79 -3.52
C SER A 99 -16.24 9.09 -4.34
N PRO A 100 -17.43 9.63 -4.68
CA PRO A 100 -17.50 10.99 -5.17
C PRO A 100 -16.98 11.89 -4.05
N ARG A 101 -15.89 12.62 -4.35
CA ARG A 101 -15.20 13.56 -3.46
C ARG A 101 -16.19 14.45 -2.73
N THR A 102 -16.64 14.02 -1.56
CA THR A 102 -17.45 14.81 -0.65
C THR A 102 -16.83 14.71 0.73
N ARG A 103 -15.72 15.44 0.90
CA ARG A 103 -15.33 15.90 2.22
C ARG A 103 -16.35 16.97 2.65
N LYS A 104 -17.57 16.55 3.01
CA LYS A 104 -18.45 17.39 3.81
C LYS A 104 -17.79 17.45 5.18
N THR A 105 -17.16 18.58 5.46
CA THR A 105 -16.84 18.98 6.83
C THR A 105 -18.15 18.97 7.59
N HIS A 106 -18.40 17.92 8.36
CA HIS A 106 -19.39 17.99 9.44
C HIS A 106 -18.83 18.97 10.48
N ARG A 107 -19.01 20.27 10.24
CA ARG A 107 -19.04 21.25 11.32
C ARG A 107 -20.22 20.84 12.19
N SER A 108 -19.96 20.29 13.37
CA SER A 108 -20.98 20.20 14.40
C SER A 108 -21.44 21.61 14.73
N HIS A 109 -22.60 22.00 14.20
CA HIS A 109 -23.43 22.98 14.88
C HIS A 109 -24.17 22.23 15.97
N ARG A 110 -23.53 22.10 17.13
CA ARG A 110 -24.18 22.20 18.42
C ARG A 110 -23.17 22.48 19.50
#